data_AF-A0AAX3HHV9-F1
#
_entry.id   AF-A0AAX3HHV9-F1
#
_cell.length_a   1.000
_cell.length_b   1.000
_cell.length_c   1.000
_cell.angle_alpha   90.00
_cell.angle_beta   90.00
_cell.angle_gamma   90.00
#
_symmetry.space_group_name_H-M   'P 1'
#
loop_
_entity.id
_entity.type
_entity.pdbx_description
1 polymer ?
#
loop_
_entity_poly.entity_id
_entity_poly.type
_entity_poly.pdbx_seq_one_letter_code
_entity_poly.pdbx_strand_id
1 'polypeptide(L)'
;MRLAVRLSIDTMRWINELEKIYNVEFGGLTLGQGHVVSKAYHLLSTSPENLEDINWVKIKKEIIKISDMKIESLENNNTNGNVTSLNLSNETIDGVKEMQKFLPDKLGGKRVNVGYCIQLIVKAALLKNKGISIL
;
A
#
# COMPACT_ATOMS: atom_id res chain seq x y z
N MET A 1 4.94 -15.78 -0.49
CA MET A 1 3.85 -16.46 0.24
C MET A 1 2.51 -15.83 -0.13
N ARG A 2 1.43 -16.62 -0.17
CA ARG A 2 0.08 -16.13 -0.54
C ARG A 2 -0.63 -15.59 0.70
N LEU A 3 -1.11 -14.36 0.64
CA LEU A 3 -1.83 -13.67 1.71
C LEU A 3 -3.21 -13.29 1.20
N ALA A 4 -4.26 -13.83 1.82
CA ALA A 4 -5.63 -13.42 1.58
C ALA A 4 -5.98 -12.24 2.50
N VAL A 5 -6.29 -11.08 1.92
CA VAL A 5 -6.55 -9.84 2.66
C VAL A 5 -7.67 -9.04 2.00
N ARG A 6 -8.53 -8.42 2.79
CA ARG A 6 -9.53 -7.48 2.26
C ARG A 6 -8.88 -6.12 2.11
N LEU A 7 -8.90 -5.58 0.89
CA LEU A 7 -8.42 -4.24 0.59
C LEU A 7 -9.60 -3.32 0.25
N SER A 8 -9.48 -2.05 0.62
CA SER A 8 -10.45 -1.04 0.20
C SER A 8 -10.31 -0.77 -1.29
N ILE A 9 -11.37 -0.27 -1.92
CA ILE A 9 -11.37 0.16 -3.33
C ILE A 9 -10.27 1.21 -3.55
N ASP A 10 -10.08 2.14 -2.63
CA ASP A 10 -9.02 3.16 -2.72
C ASP A 10 -7.62 2.53 -2.69
N THR A 11 -7.40 1.51 -1.85
CA THR A 11 -6.12 0.81 -1.81
C THR A 11 -5.83 0.14 -3.14
N MET A 12 -6.84 -0.49 -3.75
CA MET A 12 -6.71 -1.09 -5.09
C MET A 12 -6.40 -0.04 -6.16
N ARG A 13 -7.04 1.14 -6.09
CA ARG A 13 -6.73 2.27 -6.99
C ARG A 13 -5.28 2.73 -6.82
N TRP A 14 -4.80 2.86 -5.59
CA TRP A 14 -3.41 3.24 -5.34
C TRP A 14 -2.41 2.20 -5.82
N ILE A 15 -2.73 0.90 -5.70
CA ILE A 15 -1.91 -0.18 -6.26
C ILE A 15 -1.82 -0.04 -7.79
N ASN A 16 -2.93 0.20 -8.48
CA ASN A 16 -2.91 0.39 -9.94
C ASN A 16 -2.11 1.63 -10.37
N GLU A 17 -2.18 2.71 -9.59
CA GLU A 17 -1.38 3.90 -9.86
C GLU A 17 0.12 3.65 -9.62
N LEU A 18 0.49 2.94 -8.56
CA LEU A 18 1.87 2.51 -8.35
C LEU A 18 2.35 1.53 -9.43
N GLU A 19 1.49 0.65 -9.91
CA GLU A 19 1.83 -0.27 -11.00
C GLU A 19 2.27 0.51 -12.25
N LYS A 20 1.52 1.55 -12.63
CA LYS A 20 1.88 2.41 -13.77
C LYS A 20 3.19 3.15 -13.59
N ILE A 21 3.57 3.45 -12.35
CA ILE A 21 4.85 4.10 -12.05
C ILE A 21 5.97 3.06 -12.16
N TYR A 22 5.77 1.89 -11.55
CA TYR A 22 6.80 0.87 -11.45
C TYR A 22 7.01 0.09 -12.74
N ASN A 23 5.98 -0.10 -13.58
CA ASN A 23 6.09 -0.86 -14.81
C ASN A 23 7.10 -0.26 -15.80
N VAL A 24 7.32 1.05 -15.76
CA VAL A 24 8.30 1.76 -16.60
C VAL A 24 9.71 1.21 -16.36
N GLU A 25 10.04 0.91 -15.10
CA GLU A 25 11.32 0.30 -14.72
C GLU A 25 11.47 -1.15 -15.21
N PHE A 26 10.34 -1.82 -15.51
CA PHE A 26 10.29 -3.19 -16.02
C PHE A 26 9.97 -3.23 -17.52
N GLY A 27 10.28 -2.17 -18.27
CA GLY A 27 10.08 -2.13 -19.72
C GLY A 27 8.61 -2.18 -20.15
N GLY A 28 7.69 -1.71 -19.30
CA GLY A 28 6.26 -1.66 -19.57
C GLY A 28 5.50 -2.96 -19.27
N LEU A 29 6.12 -3.95 -18.61
CA LEU A 29 5.45 -5.19 -18.22
C LEU A 29 4.38 -4.94 -17.14
N THR A 30 3.22 -5.60 -17.28
CA THR A 30 2.18 -5.64 -16.25
C THR A 30 2.72 -6.32 -14.99
N LEU A 31 2.52 -5.69 -13.83
CA LEU A 31 3.02 -6.21 -12.56
C LEU A 31 1.86 -6.76 -11.73
N GLY A 32 2.05 -7.94 -11.16
CA GLY A 32 1.07 -8.48 -10.22
C GLY A 32 0.94 -7.57 -8.99
N GLN A 33 -0.28 -7.40 -8.48
CA GLN A 33 -0.58 -6.54 -7.32
C GLN A 33 0.31 -6.84 -6.10
N GLY A 34 0.62 -8.12 -5.84
CA GLY A 34 1.52 -8.51 -4.76
C GLY A 34 2.97 -8.06 -4.98
N HIS A 35 3.43 -8.03 -6.23
CA HIS A 35 4.73 -7.48 -6.59
C HIS A 35 4.76 -5.96 -6.37
N VAL A 36 3.70 -5.24 -6.78
CA VAL A 36 3.56 -3.80 -6.55
C VAL A 36 3.60 -3.46 -5.07
N VAL A 37 2.85 -4.19 -4.23
CA VAL A 37 2.87 -4.00 -2.77
C VAL A 37 4.25 -4.32 -2.18
N SER A 38 4.92 -5.38 -2.64
CA SER A 38 6.25 -5.74 -2.15
C SER A 38 7.29 -4.69 -2.52
N LYS A 39 7.23 -4.14 -3.73
CA LYS A 39 8.10 -3.03 -4.18
C LYS A 39 7.80 -1.73 -3.43
N ALA A 40 6.53 -1.44 -3.18
CA ALA A 40 6.13 -0.28 -2.37
C ALA A 40 6.67 -0.37 -0.94
N TYR A 41 6.62 -1.56 -0.32
CA TYR A 41 7.25 -1.79 0.97
C TYR A 41 8.77 -1.60 0.90
N HIS A 42 9.43 -2.24 -0.08
CA HIS A 42 10.88 -2.16 -0.25
C HIS A 42 11.36 -0.71 -0.41
N LEU A 43 10.67 0.08 -1.23
CA LEU A 43 10.94 1.51 -1.40
C LEU A 43 10.96 2.26 -0.07
N LEU A 44 10.05 1.93 0.85
CA LEU A 44 9.97 2.57 2.16
C LEU A 44 11.00 1.99 3.15
N SER A 45 11.25 0.68 3.12
CA SER A 45 12.18 0.02 4.06
C SER A 45 13.65 0.28 3.77
N THR A 46 14.02 0.53 2.51
CA THR A 46 15.40 0.88 2.12
C THR A 46 15.63 2.38 2.01
N SER A 47 14.64 3.19 2.42
CA SER A 47 14.84 4.63 2.51
C SER A 47 15.87 4.95 3.59
N PRO A 48 16.56 6.11 3.51
CA PRO A 48 17.48 6.54 4.57
C PRO A 48 16.82 6.62 5.94
N GLU A 49 15.50 6.84 5.96
CA GLU A 49 14.68 6.90 7.15
C GLU A 49 14.12 5.52 7.50
N ASN A 50 14.10 5.18 8.80
CA ASN A 50 13.48 3.93 9.21
C ASN A 50 11.96 4.00 8.97
N LEU A 51 11.35 2.84 8.75
CA LEU A 51 9.90 2.72 8.57
C LEU A 51 9.12 3.31 9.78
N GLU A 52 9.68 3.23 10.99
CA GLU A 52 9.07 3.78 12.22
C GLU A 52 9.11 5.32 12.30
N ASP A 53 10.01 5.95 11.54
CA ASP A 53 10.23 7.40 11.52
C ASP A 53 9.27 8.10 10.55
N ILE A 54 8.63 7.35 9.64
CA ILE A 54 7.57 7.87 8.77
C ILE A 54 6.44 8.45 9.62
N ASN A 55 5.95 9.62 9.21
CA ASN A 55 4.86 10.30 9.88
C ASN A 55 3.51 9.68 9.50
N TRP A 56 3.22 8.53 10.09
CA TRP A 56 2.02 7.75 9.80
C TRP A 56 0.71 8.51 10.03
N VAL A 57 0.70 9.46 10.97
CA VAL A 57 -0.44 10.35 11.21
C VAL A 57 -0.68 11.27 10.02
N LYS A 58 0.38 11.87 9.47
CA LYS A 58 0.33 12.68 8.25
C LYS A 58 -0.14 11.84 7.07
N ILE A 59 0.48 10.67 6.85
CA ILE A 59 0.09 9.74 5.76
C ILE A 59 -1.39 9.38 5.86
N LYS A 60 -1.89 9.06 7.06
CA LYS A 60 -3.32 8.77 7.28
C LYS A 60 -4.22 9.92 6.85
N LYS A 61 -3.86 11.16 7.20
CA LYS A 61 -4.66 12.38 6.93
C LYS A 61 -4.56 12.87 5.49
N GLU A 62 -3.47 12.58 4.78
CA GLU A 62 -3.20 13.09 3.45
C GLU A 62 -4.28 12.67 2.44
N ILE A 63 -4.73 13.59 1.58
CA ILE A 63 -5.76 13.30 0.58
C ILE A 63 -5.09 13.10 -0.78
N ILE A 64 -5.18 11.89 -1.33
CA ILE A 64 -4.68 11.61 -2.67
C ILE A 64 -5.80 11.86 -3.66
N LYS A 65 -5.66 12.92 -4.47
CA LYS A 65 -6.47 13.07 -5.67
C LYS A 65 -5.96 12.08 -6.71
N ILE A 66 -6.78 11.07 -7.02
CA ILE A 66 -6.59 10.20 -8.18
C ILE A 66 -7.53 10.77 -9.24
N SER A 67 -6.99 11.24 -10.36
CA SER A 67 -7.80 11.63 -11.52
C SER A 67 -8.65 10.44 -11.98
N ASP A 68 -9.92 10.68 -12.29
CA ASP A 68 -10.99 9.70 -12.47
C ASP A 68 -10.57 8.42 -13.22
N MET A 69 -10.25 7.37 -12.45
CA MET A 69 -10.10 6.02 -12.97
C MET A 69 -11.47 5.35 -13.00
N LYS A 70 -11.96 5.01 -14.20
CA LYS A 70 -12.96 3.96 -14.36
C LYS A 70 -12.30 2.62 -13.99
N ILE A 71 -12.74 2.01 -12.90
CA ILE A 71 -12.44 0.61 -12.65
C ILE A 71 -13.49 -0.18 -13.44
N GLU A 72 -13.22 -0.48 -14.71
CA GLU A 72 -14.17 -1.17 -15.61
C GLU A 72 -14.57 -2.59 -15.15
N SER A 73 -14.10 -3.06 -13.99
CA SER A 73 -14.35 -4.41 -13.48
C SER A 73 -14.88 -4.52 -12.05
N LEU A 74 -15.18 -3.41 -11.36
CA LEU A 74 -15.76 -3.47 -9.99
C LEU A 74 -17.26 -3.15 -9.91
N GLU A 75 -17.85 -2.57 -10.95
CA GLU A 75 -19.26 -2.13 -10.89
C GLU A 75 -20.28 -3.28 -10.89
N ASN A 76 -19.86 -4.51 -11.22
CA ASN A 76 -20.73 -5.69 -11.19
C ASN A 76 -20.60 -6.56 -9.93
N ASN A 77 -19.73 -6.22 -8.97
CA ASN A 77 -19.52 -7.04 -7.77
C ASN A 77 -19.59 -6.19 -6.50
N ASN A 78 -20.80 -6.11 -5.95
CA ASN A 78 -21.20 -5.84 -4.56
C ASN A 78 -20.16 -5.12 -3.66
N THR A 79 -20.57 -3.99 -3.10
CA THR A 79 -19.85 -2.95 -2.32
C THR A 79 -19.19 -3.37 -0.99
N ASN A 80 -18.81 -4.63 -0.82
CA ASN A 80 -18.05 -5.12 0.32
C ASN A 80 -16.65 -5.57 -0.14
N GLY A 81 -15.60 -4.89 0.32
CA GLY A 81 -14.20 -5.16 -0.03
C GLY A 81 -13.92 -6.65 -0.26
N ASN A 82 -13.72 -7.01 -1.53
CA ASN A 82 -13.46 -8.37 -1.95
C ASN A 82 -12.15 -8.85 -1.30
N VAL A 83 -12.10 -10.14 -0.96
CA VAL A 83 -10.86 -10.75 -0.46
C VAL A 83 -9.88 -10.80 -1.62
N THR A 84 -8.88 -9.93 -1.57
CA THR A 84 -7.78 -9.90 -2.54
C THR A 84 -6.71 -10.89 -2.09
N SER A 85 -6.30 -11.75 -3.00
CA SER A 85 -5.20 -12.67 -2.76
C SER A 85 -3.91 -12.06 -3.30
N LEU A 86 -3.02 -11.63 -2.41
CA LEU A 86 -1.71 -11.09 -2.77
C LEU A 86 -0.61 -12.13 -2.61
N ASN A 87 0.25 -12.27 -3.61
CA ASN A 87 1.49 -13.02 -3.47
C ASN A 87 2.59 -12.03 -3.06
N LEU A 88 2.91 -11.99 -1.77
CA LEU A 88 3.91 -11.07 -1.20
C LEU A 88 5.23 -11.79 -0.92
N SER A 89 6.33 -11.05 -0.92
CA SER A 89 7.61 -11.56 -0.43
C SER A 89 7.54 -11.79 1.09
N ASN A 90 8.39 -12.69 1.61
CA ASN A 90 8.45 -12.95 3.05
C ASN A 90 8.86 -11.69 3.83
N GLU A 91 9.82 -10.94 3.28
CA GLU A 91 10.27 -9.66 3.83
C GLU A 91 9.10 -8.67 3.98
N THR A 92 8.25 -8.52 2.96
CA THR A 92 7.07 -7.65 3.04
C THR A 92 6.08 -8.13 4.10
N ILE A 93 5.88 -9.45 4.22
CA ILE A 93 4.98 -10.02 5.22
C ILE A 93 5.50 -9.76 6.63
N ASP A 94 6.78 -9.97 6.87
CA ASP A 94 7.38 -9.75 8.18
C ASP A 94 7.43 -8.26 8.51
N GLY A 95 7.74 -7.41 7.54
CA GLY A 95 7.60 -5.96 7.65
C GLY A 95 6.19 -5.53 8.03
N VAL A 96 5.16 -6.10 7.41
CA VAL A 96 3.75 -5.83 7.79
C VAL A 96 3.48 -6.27 9.23
N LYS A 97 3.98 -7.43 9.67
CA LYS A 97 3.81 -7.88 11.07
C LYS A 97 4.51 -6.95 12.05
N GLU A 98 5.71 -6.45 11.72
CA GLU A 98 6.42 -5.46 12.54
C GLU A 98 5.61 -4.15 12.63
N MET A 99 5.07 -3.67 11.49
CA MET A 99 4.18 -2.50 11.49
C MET A 99 2.97 -2.67 12.39
N GLN A 100 2.40 -3.88 12.49
CA GLN A 100 1.28 -4.13 13.41
C GLN A 100 1.63 -3.92 14.88
N LYS A 101 2.92 -3.96 15.25
CA LYS A 101 3.39 -3.72 16.62
C LYS A 101 3.47 -2.22 16.95
N PHE A 102 4.05 -1.40 16.06
CA PHE A 102 4.32 0.01 16.38
C PHE A 102 3.24 0.99 15.87
N LEU A 103 2.51 0.67 14.79
CA LEU A 103 1.50 1.57 14.24
C LEU A 103 0.36 1.92 15.20
N PRO A 104 -0.14 1.02 16.08
CA PRO A 104 -1.18 1.37 17.03
C PRO A 104 -0.80 2.57 17.91
N ASP A 105 0.43 2.59 18.41
CA ASP A 105 0.95 3.68 19.26
C ASP A 105 1.05 4.99 18.49
N LYS A 106 1.53 4.95 17.24
CA LYS A 106 1.66 6.13 16.37
C LYS A 106 0.29 6.72 15.99
N LEU A 107 -0.75 5.89 15.89
CA LEU A 107 -2.07 6.29 15.38
C LEU A 107 -3.13 6.47 16.47
N GLY A 108 -2.78 6.26 17.75
CA GLY A 108 -3.70 6.37 18.88
C GLY A 108 -4.75 5.25 18.93
N GLY A 109 -4.40 4.04 18.48
CA GLY A 109 -5.30 2.88 18.40
C GLY A 109 -4.82 1.70 19.23
N LYS A 110 -5.68 0.69 19.43
CA LYS A 110 -5.33 -0.55 20.17
C LYS A 110 -4.71 -1.63 19.30
N ARG A 111 -5.06 -1.67 18.01
CA ARG A 111 -4.57 -2.65 17.04
C ARG A 111 -4.72 -2.10 15.63
N VAL A 112 -3.88 -2.58 14.72
CA VAL A 112 -4.06 -2.40 13.27
C VAL A 112 -4.07 -3.77 12.59
N ASN A 113 -4.91 -3.93 11.58
CA ASN A 113 -4.97 -5.16 10.80
C ASN A 113 -4.02 -5.11 9.60
N VAL A 114 -3.76 -6.27 9.01
CA VAL A 114 -2.85 -6.42 7.87
C VAL A 114 -3.29 -5.57 6.66
N GLY A 115 -4.58 -5.57 6.33
CA GLY A 115 -5.10 -4.78 5.21
C GLY A 115 -4.85 -3.28 5.38
N TYR A 116 -4.96 -2.78 6.61
CA TYR A 116 -4.69 -1.39 6.95
C TYR A 116 -3.20 -1.06 6.89
N CYS A 117 -2.32 -1.99 7.28
CA CYS A 117 -0.88 -1.81 7.12
C CYS A 117 -0.51 -1.72 5.63
N ILE A 118 -1.05 -2.63 4.80
CA ILE A 118 -0.86 -2.60 3.34
C ILE A 118 -1.39 -1.29 2.76
N GLN A 119 -2.57 -0.83 3.21
CA GLN A 119 -3.12 0.45 2.80
C GLN A 119 -2.15 1.61 3.08
N LEU A 120 -1.56 1.67 4.28
CA LEU A 120 -0.61 2.72 4.65
C LEU A 120 0.71 2.63 3.87
N ILE A 121 1.24 1.42 3.64
CA ILE A 121 2.42 1.19 2.81
C ILE A 121 2.20 1.76 1.41
N VAL A 122 1.12 1.31 0.75
CA VAL A 122 0.80 1.70 -0.63
C VAL A 122 0.57 3.21 -0.70
N LYS A 123 -0.15 3.78 0.28
CA LYS A 123 -0.39 5.22 0.35
C LYS A 123 0.91 6.01 0.50
N ALA A 124 1.77 5.63 1.46
CA ALA A 124 3.04 6.31 1.71
C ALA A 124 3.98 6.23 0.49
N ALA A 125 4.08 5.06 -0.14
CA ALA A 125 4.86 4.88 -1.35
C ALA A 125 4.35 5.76 -2.50
N LEU A 126 3.03 5.85 -2.68
CA LEU A 126 2.44 6.69 -3.72
C LEU A 126 2.68 8.19 -3.45
N LEU A 127 2.57 8.64 -2.20
CA LEU A 127 2.89 10.00 -1.80
C LEU A 127 4.35 10.33 -2.07
N LYS A 128 5.27 9.42 -1.71
CA LYS A 128 6.71 9.57 -1.96
C LYS A 128 7.01 9.69 -3.47
N ASN A 129 6.39 8.85 -4.30
CA ASN A 129 6.55 8.93 -5.77
C ASN A 129 5.96 10.22 -6.36
N LYS A 130 4.97 10.83 -5.71
CA LYS A 130 4.42 12.14 -6.08
C LYS A 130 5.21 13.33 -5.51
N GLY A 131 6.36 13.09 -4.87
CA GLY A 131 7.20 14.12 -4.28
C GLY A 131 6.64 14.73 -2.98
N ILE A 132 5.62 14.12 -2.38
CA ILE A 132 5.04 14.57 -1.11
C ILE A 132 5.87 14.00 0.03
N SER A 133 6.35 14.89 0.91
CA SER A 133 7.14 14.47 2.08
C SER A 133 6.33 13.57 3.01
N ILE A 134 6.94 12.45 3.41
CA ILE A 134 6.34 11.43 4.29
C ILE A 134 6.88 11.48 5.74
N LEU A 135 7.77 12.43 6.01
CA LEU A 135 8.31 12.75 7.34
C LEU A 135 7.49 13.88 8.00
#